data_AF-A0A7W8RND6-F1
#
_entry.id   AF-A0A7W8RND6-F1
#
_cell.length_a   1.000
_cell.length_b   1.000
_cell.length_c   1.000
_cell.angle_alpha   90.00
_cell.angle_beta   90.00
_cell.angle_gamma   90.00
#
_symmetry.space_group_name_H-M   'P 1'
#
loop_
_entity.id
_entity.type
_entity.pdbx_description
1 polymer ?
#
loop_
_entity_poly.entity_id
_entity_poly.type
_entity_poly.pdbx_seq_one_letter_code
_entity_poly.pdbx_strand_id
1 'polypeptide(L)' 'MRRVIVRRSPVHGSGVFALRALAAGERILEYKGEVTSWRRAASLAASGEPL' A
#
# COMPACT_ATOMS: atom_id res chain seq x y z
N MET A 1 8.41 8.17 -14.58
CA MET A 1 8.74 6.77 -14.93
C MET A 1 7.97 5.84 -14.00
N ARG A 2 7.14 4.92 -14.52
CA ARG A 2 6.48 3.89 -13.69
C ARG A 2 7.52 2.80 -13.34
N ARG A 3 7.87 2.66 -12.05
CA ARG A 3 8.84 1.65 -11.55
C ARG A 3 8.16 0.33 -11.16
N VAL A 4 6.85 0.37 -10.93
CA VAL A 4 6.02 -0.78 -10.54
C VAL A 4 4.68 -0.76 -11.29
N ILE A 5 3.99 -1.90 -11.31
CA ILE A 5 2.63 -2.07 -11.82
C ILE A 5 1.75 -2.78 -10.79
N VAL A 6 0.46 -2.42 -10.75
CA VAL A 6 -0.55 -3.10 -9.94
C VAL A 6 -1.35 -4.06 -10.82
N ARG A 7 -1.52 -5.31 -10.37
CA ARG A 7 -2.37 -6.32 -11.01
C ARG A 7 -2.93 -7.29 -9.97
N ARG A 8 -3.91 -8.13 -10.34
CA ARG A 8 -4.44 -9.16 -9.43
C ARG A 8 -3.33 -10.12 -9.00
N SER A 9 -3.21 -10.35 -7.69
CA SER A 9 -2.32 -11.34 -7.10
C SER A 9 -3.08 -12.65 -6.86
N PRO A 10 -2.45 -13.82 -7.07
CA PRO A 10 -3.06 -15.10 -6.72
C PRO A 10 -3.15 -15.34 -5.21
N VAL A 11 -2.43 -14.55 -4.38
CA VAL A 11 -2.44 -14.69 -2.92
C VAL A 11 -3.66 -13.98 -2.31
N HIS A 12 -3.79 -12.67 -2.57
CA HIS A 12 -4.91 -11.87 -2.07
C HIS A 12 -5.04 -10.57 -2.87
N GLY A 13 -6.23 -10.29 -3.42
CA GLY A 13 -6.57 -9.00 -4.03
C GLY A 13 -5.55 -8.49 -5.07
N SER A 14 -5.12 -7.24 -4.90
CA SER A 14 -4.14 -6.56 -5.77
C SER A 14 -2.71 -6.76 -5.26
N GLY A 15 -1.76 -6.96 -6.17
CA GLY A 15 -0.32 -7.02 -5.90
C GLY A 15 0.46 -5.98 -6.71
N VAL A 16 1.59 -5.54 -6.15
CA VAL A 16 2.53 -4.59 -6.77
C VAL A 16 3.75 -5.34 -7.28
N PHE A 17 4.08 -5.18 -8.55
CA PHE A 17 5.15 -5.91 -9.23
C PHE A 17 6.19 -4.96 -9.82
N ALA A 18 7.47 -5.30 -9.70
CA ALA A 18 8.56 -4.51 -10.27
C ALA A 18 8.53 -4.59 -11.82
N LEU A 19 8.72 -3.45 -12.48
CA LEU A 19 8.85 -3.39 -13.95
C LEU A 19 10.31 -3.48 -14.42
N ARG A 20 11.25 -3.52 -13.48
CA ARG A 20 12.69 -3.63 -13.70
C ARG A 20 13.33 -4.31 -12.49
N ALA A 21 14.59 -4.74 -12.64
CA ALA A 21 15.39 -5.17 -11.49
C ALA A 21 15.52 -4.04 -10.44
N LEU A 22 15.47 -4.42 -9.17
CA LEU A 22 15.65 -3.54 -8.02
C LEU A 22 16.97 -3.89 -7.36
N ALA A 23 17.78 -2.89 -7.04
CA ALA A 23 19.03 -3.11 -6.32
C ALA A 23 18.77 -3.36 -4.83
N ALA A 24 19.65 -4.13 -4.18
CA ALA A 24 19.62 -4.27 -2.72
C ALA A 24 19.82 -2.88 -2.05
N GLY A 25 18.97 -2.56 -1.06
CA GLY A 25 18.97 -1.27 -0.38
C GLY A 25 18.29 -0.13 -1.13
N GLU A 26 17.76 -0.37 -2.34
CA GLU A 26 17.00 0.64 -3.09
C GLU A 26 15.68 0.97 -2.36
N ARG A 27 15.44 2.26 -2.10
CA ARG A 27 14.13 2.74 -1.65
C ARG A 27 13.15 2.71 -2.83
N ILE A 28 12.10 1.89 -2.70
CA ILE A 28 11.13 1.60 -3.78
C ILE A 28 9.97 2.60 -3.74
N LEU A 29 9.19 2.57 -2.65
CA LEU A 29 8.00 3.39 -2.44
C LEU A 29 7.92 3.83 -0.98
N GLU A 30 7.31 4.99 -0.77
CA GLU A 30 6.86 5.41 0.56
C GLU A 30 5.49 4.79 0.83
N TYR A 31 5.28 4.30 2.05
CA TYR A 31 3.96 3.86 2.51
C TYR A 31 3.12 5.08 2.89
N LYS A 32 2.49 5.69 1.89
CA LYS A 32 1.66 6.88 2.07
C LYS A 32 0.28 6.52 2.63
N GLY A 33 -0.28 7.43 3.42
CA GLY A 33 -1.63 7.33 3.97
C GLY A 33 -1.96 8.56 4.84
N GLU A 34 -3.20 8.66 5.33
CA GLU A 34 -3.55 9.66 6.35
C GLU A 34 -2.83 9.33 7.66
N VAL A 35 -2.05 10.27 8.18
CA VAL A 35 -1.51 10.18 9.55
C VAL A 35 -2.60 10.62 10.51
N THR A 36 -3.01 9.73 11.41
CA THR A 36 -4.19 9.96 12.24
C THR A 36 -3.98 9.51 13.68
N SER A 37 -4.82 9.99 14.59
CA SER A 37 -4.80 9.58 16.00
C SER A 37 -5.48 8.22 16.21
N TRP A 38 -5.10 7.51 17.27
CA TRP A 38 -5.71 6.23 17.61
C TRP A 38 -7.23 6.30 17.75
N ARG A 39 -7.76 7.32 18.43
CA ARG A 39 -9.22 7.49 18.62
C ARG A 39 -9.96 7.58 17.28
N ARG A 40 -9.38 8.31 16.32
CA ARG A 40 -9.95 8.44 14.97
C ARG A 40 -9.85 7.14 14.19
N ALA A 41 -8.69 6.47 14.22
CA ALA A 41 -8.51 5.16 13.57
C ALA A 41 -9.48 4.09 14.10
N ALA A 42 -9.64 3.98 15.42
CA ALA A 42 -10.56 3.03 16.05
C ALA A 42 -12.03 3.32 15.69
N SER A 43 -12.41 4.61 15.61
CA SER A 43 -13.76 5.00 15.18
C SER A 43 -14.03 4.61 13.72
N LEU A 44 -13.07 4.80 12.82
CA LEU A 44 -13.23 4.45 11.40
C LEU A 44 -13.29 2.93 11.19
N ALA A 45 -12.47 2.18 11.92
CA ALA A 45 -12.53 0.71 11.89
C ALA A 45 -13.89 0.18 12.36
N ALA A 46 -14.54 0.84 13.32
CA ALA A 46 -15.85 0.47 13.83
C ALA A 46 -17.02 0.90 12.92
N SER A 47 -16.84 1.93 12.08
CA SER A 47 -17.92 2.45 11.23
C SER A 47 -18.17 1.60 9.99
N GLY A 48 -17.25 0.70 9.63
CA GLY A 48 -17.37 -0.10 8.40
C GLY A 48 -17.22 0.70 7.10
N GLU A 49 -16.96 2.00 7.23
CA GLU A 49 -16.64 2.88 6.11
C GLU A 49 -15.17 2.64 5.70
N PRO A 50 -14.86 2.55 4.41
CA PRO A 50 -13.48 2.38 3.96
C PRO A 50 -12.62 3.59 4.38
N LEU A 51 -11.42 3.29 4.88
CA LEU A 51 -10.35 4.25 5.19
C LEU A 51 -9.82 4.93 3.92
#